data_AF-A0AAD3VQ80-F1
#
_entry.id   AF-A0AAD3VQ80-F1
#
_cell.length_a   1.000
_cell.length_b   1.000
_cell.length_c   1.000
_cell.angle_alpha   90.00
_cell.angle_beta   90.00
_cell.angle_gamma   90.00
#
_symmetry.space_group_name_H-M   'P 1'
#
loop_
_entity.id
_entity.type
_entity.pdbx_description
1 polymer ?
#
loop_
_entity_poly.entity_id
_entity_poly.type
_entity_poly.pdbx_seq_one_letter_code
_entity_poly.pdbx_strand_id
1 'polypeptide(L)'
;SYTSGEGLGMPLVVLVNGGSASASEILAGAIQDREVGPLVGTTTFGKGLVQGAYTLEDGSVVKVTVAEYLTPNGRAINGVGLEPDFFVEGDEAQLDKAIELARAALQKGA
;
A
#
# COMPACT_ATOMS: atom_id res chain seq x y z
N SER A 1 -4.44 21.33 5.54
CA SER A 1 -4.74 20.24 6.49
C SER A 1 -5.25 19.08 5.65
N TYR A 2 -4.46 18.01 5.49
CA TYR A 2 -4.77 16.88 4.58
C TYR A 2 -5.30 15.64 5.33
N THR A 3 -5.90 15.84 6.50
CA THR A 3 -6.27 14.75 7.42
C THR A 3 -7.66 14.96 8.01
N SER A 4 -8.66 15.05 7.14
CA SER A 4 -10.06 14.85 7.50
C SER A 4 -10.81 14.30 6.30
N GLY A 5 -10.36 13.16 5.78
CA GLY A 5 -11.19 12.37 4.89
C GLY A 5 -11.99 11.42 5.76
N GLU A 6 -13.26 11.73 6.02
CA GLU A 6 -14.23 10.64 6.15
C GLU A 6 -13.99 9.72 4.95
N GLY A 7 -13.88 8.41 5.16
CA GLY A 7 -13.75 7.45 4.07
C GLY A 7 -14.87 7.69 3.03
N LEU A 8 -14.75 7.11 1.84
CA LEU A 8 -15.68 7.35 0.71
C LEU A 8 -17.16 7.00 0.98
N GLY A 9 -17.55 6.67 2.23
CA GLY A 9 -18.89 6.20 2.59
C GLY A 9 -19.19 4.82 2.02
N MET A 10 -18.16 4.13 1.54
CA MET A 10 -18.26 2.85 0.85
C MET A 10 -17.21 1.89 1.40
N PRO A 11 -17.51 0.59 1.46
CA PRO A 11 -16.50 -0.41 1.78
C PRO A 11 -15.34 -0.34 0.80
N LEU A 12 -14.13 -0.38 1.35
CA LEU A 12 -12.89 -0.45 0.60
C LEU A 12 -12.10 -1.68 1.08
N VAL A 13 -11.63 -2.48 0.14
CA VAL A 13 -10.66 -3.56 0.36
C VAL A 13 -9.59 -3.41 -0.71
N VAL A 14 -8.32 -3.52 -0.34
CA VAL A 14 -7.20 -3.36 -1.27
C VAL A 14 -6.49 -4.69 -1.44
N LEU A 15 -6.35 -5.14 -2.69
CA LEU A 15 -5.60 -6.34 -3.03
C LEU A 15 -4.12 -5.99 -3.20
N VAL A 16 -3.24 -6.76 -2.56
CA VAL A 16 -1.78 -6.57 -2.61
C VAL A 16 -1.05 -7.88 -2.84
N ASN A 17 0.13 -7.81 -3.44
CA ASN A 17 1.00 -8.97 -3.62
C ASN A 17 2.48 -8.56 -3.69
N GLY A 18 3.38 -9.54 -3.84
CA GLY A 18 4.82 -9.31 -3.99
C GLY A 18 5.25 -8.47 -5.20
N GLY A 19 4.35 -8.19 -6.16
CA GLY A 19 4.58 -7.25 -7.25
C GLY A 19 4.19 -5.80 -6.93
N SER A 20 3.47 -5.58 -5.83
CA SER A 20 3.06 -4.26 -5.36
C SER A 20 4.26 -3.53 -4.77
N ALA A 21 4.67 -2.43 -5.40
CA ALA A 21 5.91 -1.73 -5.07
C ALA A 21 5.75 -0.20 -5.13
N SER A 22 6.58 0.55 -4.39
CA SER A 22 6.68 2.01 -4.48
C SER A 22 5.37 2.71 -4.09
N ALA A 23 4.85 3.60 -4.94
CA ALA A 23 3.64 4.38 -4.67
C ALA A 23 2.43 3.51 -4.25
N SER A 24 2.30 2.29 -4.79
CA SER A 24 1.24 1.36 -4.39
C SER A 24 1.35 0.95 -2.93
N GLU A 25 2.57 0.76 -2.41
CA GLU A 25 2.82 0.45 -1.00
C GLU A 25 2.54 1.66 -0.13
N ILE A 26 2.93 2.86 -0.56
CA ILE A 26 2.63 4.09 0.19
C ILE A 26 1.12 4.28 0.35
N LEU A 27 0.36 4.07 -0.73
CA LEU A 27 -1.10 4.16 -0.71
C LEU A 27 -1.73 3.07 0.17
N ALA A 28 -1.33 1.80 -0.03
CA ALA A 28 -1.84 0.67 0.74
C ALA A 28 -1.55 0.83 2.24
N GLY A 29 -0.32 1.24 2.59
CA GLY A 29 0.07 1.50 3.97
C GLY A 29 -0.70 2.65 4.60
N ALA A 30 -1.00 3.72 3.85
CA ALA A 30 -1.83 4.81 4.34
C ALA A 30 -3.30 4.40 4.56
N ILE A 31 -3.85 3.56 3.68
CA ILE A 31 -5.20 3.02 3.81
C ILE A 31 -5.29 2.11 5.05
N GLN A 32 -4.31 1.22 5.23
CA GLN A 32 -4.21 0.31 6.37
C GLN A 32 -4.04 1.09 7.69
N ASP A 33 -3.08 2.01 7.75
CA ASP A 33 -2.76 2.79 8.95
C ASP A 33 -3.91 3.69 9.41
N ARG A 34 -4.76 4.13 8.48
CA ARG A 34 -5.94 4.96 8.76
C ARG A 34 -7.20 4.13 8.98
N GLU A 35 -7.09 2.80 8.95
CA GLU A 35 -8.22 1.88 9.12
C GLU A 35 -9.36 2.14 8.11
N VAL A 36 -9.02 2.65 6.91
CA VAL A 36 -10.01 2.99 5.86
C VAL A 36 -10.44 1.73 5.09
N GLY A 37 -9.58 0.72 5.04
CA GLY A 37 -9.89 -0.58 4.43
C GLY A 37 -8.76 -1.59 4.69
N PRO A 38 -9.06 -2.89 4.77
CA PRO A 38 -8.04 -3.90 4.96
C PRO A 38 -7.27 -4.19 3.67
N LEU A 39 -6.03 -4.63 3.84
CA LEU A 39 -5.21 -5.24 2.81
C LEU A 39 -5.45 -6.75 2.79
N VAL A 40 -5.64 -7.30 1.59
CA VAL A 40 -5.80 -8.73 1.35
C VAL A 40 -4.76 -9.17 0.32
N GLY A 41 -4.03 -10.24 0.63
CA GLY A 41 -3.15 -10.89 -0.33
C GLY A 41 -1.83 -11.34 0.25
N THR A 42 -0.71 -10.99 -0.37
CA THR A 42 0.64 -11.37 0.12
C THR A 42 1.49 -10.15 0.42
N THR A 43 2.57 -10.33 1.20
CA THR A 43 3.50 -9.26 1.55
C THR A 43 3.99 -8.54 0.30
N THR A 44 3.97 -7.20 0.35
CA THR A 44 4.39 -6.37 -0.78
C THR A 44 5.91 -6.40 -1.00
N PHE A 45 6.37 -5.82 -2.11
CA PHE A 45 7.77 -5.92 -2.54
C PHE A 45 8.78 -5.32 -1.56
N GLY A 46 8.43 -4.22 -0.90
CA GLY A 46 9.31 -3.48 0.01
C GLY A 46 10.18 -2.43 -0.68
N LYS A 47 9.64 -1.68 -1.65
CA LYS A 47 10.35 -0.56 -2.29
C LYS A 47 9.88 0.77 -1.71
N GLY A 48 10.45 1.15 -0.57
CA GLY A 48 10.13 2.39 0.14
C GLY A 48 11.05 3.57 -0.17
N LEU A 49 11.76 3.63 -1.30
CA LEU A 49 12.81 4.64 -1.54
C LEU A 49 12.44 5.67 -2.59
N VAL A 50 12.84 6.92 -2.34
CA VAL A 50 12.86 8.01 -3.33
C VAL A 50 14.24 8.07 -3.97
N GLN A 51 14.27 8.02 -5.30
CA GLN A 51 15.51 8.17 -6.06
C GLN A 51 15.48 9.46 -6.87
N GLY A 52 16.51 10.29 -6.72
CA GLY A 52 16.78 11.43 -7.58
C GLY A 52 17.71 11.03 -8.73
N ALA A 53 17.48 11.57 -9.92
CA ALA A 53 18.37 11.43 -11.06
C ALA A 53 19.14 12.74 -11.27
N TYR A 54 20.46 12.64 -11.33
CA TYR A 54 21.37 13.77 -11.47
C TYR A 54 22.24 13.58 -12.71
N THR A 55 22.14 14.51 -13.64
CA THR A 55 22.94 14.50 -14.87
C THR A 55 24.33 15.08 -14.59
N LEU A 56 25.38 14.38 -15.04
CA LEU A 56 26.77 14.81 -14.93
C LEU A 56 27.19 15.64 -16.16
N GLU A 57 28.35 16.30 -16.07
CA GLU A 57 28.87 17.17 -17.14
C GLU A 57 29.10 16.45 -18.47
N ASP A 58 29.39 15.15 -18.44
CA ASP A 58 29.59 14.30 -19.62
C ASP A 58 28.27 13.74 -20.20
N GLY A 59 27.12 14.12 -19.64
CA GLY A 59 25.80 13.66 -20.06
C GLY A 59 25.36 12.32 -19.47
N SER A 60 26.20 11.65 -18.66
CA SER A 60 25.80 10.47 -17.89
C SER A 60 24.82 10.84 -16.76
N VAL A 61 24.09 9.84 -16.21
CA VAL A 61 23.09 10.05 -15.16
C VAL A 61 23.38 9.15 -13.95
N VAL A 62 23.45 9.76 -12.78
CA VAL A 62 23.54 9.06 -11.49
C VAL A 62 22.16 9.03 -10.84
N LYS A 63 21.72 7.84 -10.44
CA LYS A 63 20.52 7.67 -9.60
C LYS A 63 20.96 7.51 -8.15
N VAL A 64 20.54 8.43 -7.28
CA VAL A 64 20.88 8.42 -5.86
C VAL A 64 19.61 8.30 -5.04
N THR A 65 19.63 7.44 -4.03
CA THR A 65 18.56 7.38 -3.03
C THR A 65 18.66 8.61 -2.13
N VAL A 66 17.59 9.41 -2.08
CA VAL A 66 17.59 10.69 -1.38
C VAL A 66 16.67 10.70 -0.15
N ALA A 67 15.72 9.77 -0.09
CA ALA A 67 14.80 9.64 1.03
C ALA A 67 14.22 8.22 1.10
N GLU A 68 13.63 7.94 2.26
CA GLU A 68 12.82 6.76 2.54
C GLU A 68 11.39 7.20 2.89
N TYR A 69 10.41 6.45 2.40
CA TYR A 69 9.01 6.61 2.75
C TYR A 69 8.66 5.76 3.97
N LEU A 70 7.99 6.40 4.91
CA LEU A 70 7.32 5.75 6.03
C LEU A 70 5.81 5.85 5.84
N THR A 71 5.08 4.85 6.33
CA THR A 71 3.62 4.93 6.41
C THR A 71 3.20 6.02 7.42
N PRO A 72 1.93 6.46 7.45
CA PRO A 72 1.47 7.45 8.44
C PRO A 72 1.77 7.12 9.91
N ASN A 73 1.82 5.83 10.27
CA ASN A 73 2.18 5.34 11.61
C ASN A 73 3.71 5.14 11.78
N GLY A 74 4.53 5.58 10.82
CA GLY A 74 5.98 5.52 10.89
C GLY A 74 6.60 4.17 10.54
N ARG A 75 5.85 3.24 9.92
CA ARG A 75 6.41 1.94 9.52
C ARG A 75 7.32 2.10 8.32
N ALA A 76 8.51 1.50 8.39
CA ALA A 76 9.41 1.41 7.25
C ALA A 76 8.91 0.35 6.26
N ILE A 77 8.85 0.72 4.98
CA ILE A 77 8.43 -0.19 3.90
C ILE A 77 9.67 -0.82 3.24
N ASN A 78 10.78 -0.09 3.19
CA ASN A 78 11.94 -0.50 2.40
C ASN A 78 12.59 -1.78 2.95
N GLY A 79 12.76 -2.78 2.08
CA GLY A 79 13.35 -4.07 2.41
C GLY A 79 12.47 -5.02 3.23
N VAL A 80 11.26 -4.57 3.63
CA VAL A 80 10.33 -5.36 4.46
C VAL A 80 9.01 -5.61 3.71
N GLY A 81 8.49 -4.58 3.04
CA GLY A 81 7.13 -4.60 2.48
C GLY A 81 6.07 -4.32 3.54
N LEU A 82 4.81 -4.38 3.11
CA LEU A 82 3.62 -4.31 3.94
C LEU A 82 3.05 -5.71 4.10
N GLU A 83 2.82 -6.10 5.35
CA GLU A 83 2.06 -7.30 5.67
C GLU A 83 0.54 -7.01 5.51
N PRO A 84 -0.19 -7.85 4.76
CA PRO A 84 -1.62 -7.69 4.61
C PRO A 84 -2.36 -8.05 5.91
N ASP A 85 -3.52 -7.45 6.15
CA ASP A 85 -4.38 -7.81 7.29
C ASP A 85 -4.93 -9.23 7.15
N PHE A 86 -5.13 -9.68 5.91
CA PHE A 86 -5.52 -11.05 5.56
C PHE A 86 -4.55 -11.62 4.55
N PHE A 87 -3.67 -12.52 5.02
CA PHE A 87 -2.77 -13.24 4.13
C PHE A 87 -3.53 -14.30 3.32
N VAL A 88 -3.55 -14.14 2.00
CA VAL A 88 -4.24 -15.03 1.05
C VAL A 88 -3.41 -15.16 -0.22
N GLU A 89 -3.10 -16.39 -0.62
CA GLU A 89 -2.41 -16.67 -1.87
C GLU A 89 -3.39 -17.03 -2.98
N GLY A 90 -3.08 -16.60 -4.21
CA GLY A 90 -3.89 -16.86 -5.40
C GLY A 90 -4.94 -15.79 -5.68
N ASP A 91 -5.00 -15.35 -6.93
CA ASP A 91 -5.83 -14.20 -7.35
C ASP A 91 -7.33 -14.40 -7.08
N GLU A 92 -7.84 -15.61 -7.34
CA GLU A 92 -9.25 -15.94 -7.12
C GLU A 92 -9.61 -15.94 -5.63
N ALA A 93 -8.78 -16.56 -4.79
CA ALA A 93 -8.99 -16.60 -3.35
C ALA A 93 -8.89 -15.20 -2.71
N GLN A 94 -7.97 -14.36 -3.20
CA GLN A 94 -7.86 -12.97 -2.77
C GLN A 94 -9.14 -12.18 -3.11
N LEU A 95 -9.64 -12.33 -4.34
CA LEU A 95 -10.85 -11.68 -4.79
C LEU A 95 -12.08 -12.13 -3.98
N ASP A 96 -12.24 -13.44 -3.77
CA ASP A 96 -13.33 -14.00 -2.97
C ASP A 96 -13.31 -13.44 -1.55
N LYS A 97 -12.13 -13.39 -0.91
CA LYS A 97 -11.98 -12.83 0.42
C LYS A 97 -12.31 -11.34 0.44
N ALA A 98 -11.87 -10.58 -0.56
CA ALA A 98 -12.20 -9.15 -0.64
C ALA A 98 -13.71 -8.90 -0.81
N ILE A 99 -14.38 -9.71 -1.63
CA ILE A 99 -15.85 -9.63 -1.81
C ILE A 99 -16.58 -9.98 -0.52
N GLU A 100 -16.15 -11.02 0.20
CA GLU A 100 -16.69 -11.39 1.51
C GLU A 100 -16.61 -10.21 2.49
N LEU A 101 -15.44 -9.60 2.63
CA LEU A 101 -15.19 -8.48 3.53
C LEU A 101 -16.00 -7.23 3.14
N ALA A 102 -16.02 -6.88 1.86
CA ALA A 102 -16.77 -5.73 1.38
C ALA A 102 -18.28 -5.88 1.60
N ARG A 103 -18.84 -7.08 1.36
CA ARG A 103 -20.25 -7.38 1.64
C ARG A 103 -20.57 -7.30 3.13
N ALA A 104 -19.70 -7.82 3.99
CA ALA A 104 -19.87 -7.74 5.44
C ALA A 104 -19.86 -6.29 5.94
N ALA A 105 -19.01 -5.42 5.38
CA ALA A 105 -18.99 -4.00 5.72
C ALA A 105 -20.26 -3.27 5.28
N LEU A 106 -20.83 -3.58 4.10
CA LEU A 106 -22.13 -3.03 3.67
C LEU A 106 -23.26 -3.36 4.64
N GLN A 107 -23.27 -4.57 5.19
CA GLN A 107 -24.31 -5.02 6.14
C GLN A 107 -24.19 -4.35 7.51
N LYS A 108 -22.99 -3.91 7.90
CA LYS A 108 -22.76 -3.22 9.18
C LYS A 108 -23.04 -1.72 9.13
N GLY A 109 -23.05 -1.12 7.94
CA GLY A 109 -23.38 0.28 7.70
C GLY A 109 -24.86 0.54 7.41
N ALA A 110 -25.71 -0.50 7.47
CA ALA A 110 -27.16 -0.45 7.31
C ALA A 110 -27.90 -0.38 8.66
#